data_AF-A0A672I0C5-F1
#
_entry.id   AF-A0A672I0C5-F1
#
_cell.length_a   1.000
_cell.length_b   1.000
_cell.length_c   1.000
_cell.angle_alpha   90.00
_cell.angle_beta   90.00
_cell.angle_gamma   90.00
#
_symmetry.space_group_name_H-M   'P 1'
#
loop_
_entity.id
_entity.type
_entity.pdbx_description
1 polymer ?
#
loop_
_entity_poly.entity_id
_entity_poly.type
_entity_poly.pdbx_seq_one_letter_code
_entity_poly.pdbx_strand_id
1 'polypeptide(L)'
;LLSSVEHPAAGYRKIFETVEELEEPIPATVLGLIPSWLKGSVLRMGPGLFKVGGEPLNHLFDGQAMIHKFDLQNGGVTYHRRFIRTDAYVRAVTENRVVITEFGTAAYPDPCRNIFSRFFTYFRGIEVTDNCMVNIYPVGEDFYAVTETNFITKVDPDSLETLEKVDLCKYLSVNGVTAHPHTDPDGTVYNIGNCFGKNMSLAYNIVKIPPAQEGEGEPLEKSQVVVQLPSSERLKPSYVHSFGMTENHFVFVEQPVKINLLKFLSAWSFRGATYMDCFESNQSMGTWFHLASKDPAGYMSKTRD
;
A
#
# COMPACT_ATOMS: atom_id res chain seq x y z
N LEU A 1 12.83 38.70 -7.20
CA LEU A 1 11.79 38.71 -6.14
C LEU A 1 11.04 37.38 -6.24
N LEU A 2 11.35 36.41 -5.38
CA LEU A 2 10.53 35.20 -5.23
C LEU A 2 9.29 35.62 -4.44
N SER A 3 8.12 35.64 -5.07
CA SER A 3 6.86 35.85 -4.35
C SER A 3 6.49 34.58 -3.59
N SER A 4 6.33 34.64 -2.27
CA SER A 4 5.74 33.55 -1.50
C SER A 4 4.22 33.60 -1.58
N VAL A 5 3.58 32.42 -1.60
CA VAL A 5 2.13 32.28 -1.46
C VAL A 5 1.84 31.88 -0.03
N GLU A 6 0.96 32.62 0.63
CA GLU A 6 0.59 32.38 2.03
C GLU A 6 -0.82 31.78 2.14
N HIS A 7 -1.05 30.97 3.16
CA HIS A 7 -2.35 30.33 3.43
C HIS A 7 -2.89 30.66 4.84
N PRO A 8 -3.06 31.94 5.22
CA PRO A 8 -3.43 32.35 6.59
C PRO A 8 -4.81 31.85 7.03
N ALA A 9 -5.72 31.59 6.08
CA ALA A 9 -7.03 31.01 6.37
C ALA A 9 -6.97 29.51 6.77
N ALA A 10 -5.81 28.85 6.61
CA ALA A 10 -5.57 27.45 6.95
C ALA A 10 -6.59 26.45 6.36
N GLY A 11 -7.10 26.73 5.16
CA GLY A 11 -8.10 25.88 4.49
C GLY A 11 -7.64 24.45 4.21
N TYR A 12 -6.32 24.22 4.13
CA TYR A 12 -5.71 22.89 3.99
C TYR A 12 -6.05 21.93 5.14
N ARG A 13 -6.52 22.43 6.29
CA ARG A 13 -6.99 21.57 7.39
C ARG A 13 -8.14 20.65 6.97
N LYS A 14 -8.97 21.08 6.01
CA LYS A 14 -10.06 20.27 5.45
C LYS A 14 -9.60 18.99 4.77
N ILE A 15 -8.32 18.91 4.35
CA ILE A 15 -7.72 17.70 3.78
C ILE A 15 -7.63 16.58 4.83
N PHE A 16 -7.60 16.93 6.11
CA PHE A 16 -7.41 16.00 7.24
C PHE A 16 -8.66 15.89 8.12
N GLU A 17 -9.84 16.21 7.58
CA GLU A 17 -11.11 16.08 8.27
C GLU A 17 -11.87 14.84 7.80
N THR A 18 -12.47 14.12 8.76
CA THR A 18 -13.32 12.97 8.48
C THR A 18 -14.51 13.36 7.60
N VAL A 19 -14.83 12.52 6.63
CA VAL A 19 -16.05 12.63 5.82
C VAL A 19 -16.87 11.36 5.87
N GLU A 20 -18.17 11.48 5.64
CA GLU A 20 -19.06 10.34 5.50
C GLU A 20 -19.03 9.78 4.07
N GLU A 21 -19.33 8.50 3.93
CA GLU A 21 -19.55 7.87 2.63
C GLU A 21 -20.83 8.38 1.96
N LEU A 22 -20.98 8.12 0.66
CA LEU A 22 -22.19 8.44 -0.08
C LEU A 22 -22.96 7.16 -0.37
N GLU A 23 -24.27 7.17 -0.12
CA GLU A 23 -25.15 6.04 -0.46
C GLU A 23 -25.23 5.85 -1.98
N GLU A 24 -25.34 6.94 -2.74
CA GLU A 24 -25.39 6.93 -4.20
C GLU A 24 -24.45 7.98 -4.81
N PRO A 25 -24.04 7.83 -6.08
CA PRO A 25 -23.28 8.84 -6.80
C PRO A 25 -24.05 10.17 -6.90
N ILE A 26 -23.35 11.29 -6.68
CA ILE A 26 -23.92 12.64 -6.77
C ILE A 26 -23.46 13.35 -8.05
N PRO A 27 -24.31 14.15 -8.72
CA PRO A 27 -23.89 14.91 -9.89
C PRO A 27 -22.96 16.05 -9.50
N ALA A 28 -21.88 16.25 -10.27
CA ALA A 28 -21.00 17.40 -10.11
C ALA A 28 -21.45 18.58 -10.98
N THR A 29 -21.27 19.80 -10.48
CA THR A 29 -21.47 21.02 -11.29
C THR A 29 -20.27 21.23 -12.20
N VAL A 30 -20.49 21.16 -13.51
CA VAL A 30 -19.44 21.36 -14.52
C VAL A 30 -19.32 22.85 -14.85
N LEU A 31 -18.13 23.41 -14.64
CA LEU A 31 -17.75 24.75 -15.12
C LEU A 31 -16.72 24.58 -16.24
N GLY A 32 -17.04 25.08 -17.44
CA GLY A 32 -16.24 24.87 -18.65
C GLY A 32 -16.77 23.72 -19.51
N LEU A 33 -15.90 23.09 -20.29
CA LEU A 33 -16.26 22.02 -21.24
C LEU A 33 -15.44 20.76 -20.96
N ILE A 34 -16.11 19.65 -20.64
CA ILE A 34 -15.49 18.33 -20.59
C ILE A 34 -15.33 17.81 -22.04
N PRO A 35 -14.12 17.41 -22.47
CA PRO A 35 -13.93 16.89 -23.82
C PRO A 35 -14.82 15.69 -24.12
N SER A 36 -15.47 15.66 -25.29
CA SER A 36 -16.43 14.59 -25.63
C SER A 36 -15.81 13.21 -25.78
N TRP A 37 -14.51 13.14 -26.05
CA TRP A 37 -13.76 11.89 -26.12
C TRP A 37 -13.40 11.32 -24.74
N LEU A 38 -13.49 12.14 -23.68
CA LEU A 38 -13.16 11.71 -22.33
C LEU A 38 -14.36 10.98 -21.72
N LYS A 39 -14.26 9.65 -21.70
CA LYS A 39 -15.24 8.75 -21.11
C LYS A 39 -14.53 7.71 -20.25
N GLY A 40 -14.99 7.54 -19.00
CA GLY A 40 -14.46 6.55 -18.07
C GLY A 40 -14.42 7.07 -16.63
N SER A 41 -13.75 6.30 -15.78
CA SER A 41 -13.71 6.54 -14.33
C SER A 41 -12.31 6.96 -13.88
N VAL A 42 -12.24 7.97 -13.02
CA VAL A 42 -11.05 8.28 -12.24
C VAL A 42 -11.24 7.73 -10.83
N LEU A 43 -10.48 6.69 -10.49
CA LEU A 43 -10.43 6.11 -9.16
C LEU A 43 -9.23 6.66 -8.39
N ARG A 44 -9.45 7.05 -7.13
CA ARG A 44 -8.38 7.50 -6.22
C ARG A 44 -8.58 6.94 -4.83
N MET A 45 -7.48 6.62 -4.16
CA MET A 45 -7.46 6.25 -2.76
C MET A 45 -7.02 7.43 -1.89
N GLY A 46 -7.46 7.43 -0.63
CA GLY A 46 -6.98 8.34 0.41
C GLY A 46 -7.59 8.06 1.78
N PRO A 47 -7.14 8.75 2.83
CA PRO A 47 -7.75 8.66 4.15
C PRO A 47 -9.09 9.42 4.20
N GLY A 48 -10.14 8.76 4.68
CA GLY A 48 -11.48 9.37 4.85
C GLY A 48 -11.95 9.51 6.30
N LEU A 49 -11.34 8.77 7.23
CA LEU A 49 -11.67 8.76 8.66
C LEU A 49 -10.40 8.97 9.47
N PHE A 50 -10.32 10.07 10.21
CA PHE A 50 -9.12 10.48 10.95
C PHE A 50 -9.25 10.32 12.47
N LYS A 51 -10.40 9.82 12.96
CA LYS A 51 -10.67 9.60 14.38
C LYS A 51 -11.57 8.39 14.57
N VAL A 52 -11.34 7.60 15.61
CA VAL A 52 -12.15 6.43 15.99
C VAL A 52 -12.37 6.47 17.51
N GLY A 53 -13.60 6.29 18.00
CA GLY A 53 -13.84 6.35 19.46
C GLY A 53 -13.60 7.73 20.10
N GLY A 54 -13.49 8.78 19.28
CA GLY A 54 -13.07 10.11 19.73
C GLY A 54 -11.54 10.28 19.80
N GLU A 55 -10.75 9.23 19.59
CA GLU A 55 -9.29 9.27 19.57
C GLU A 55 -8.77 9.57 18.14
N PRO A 56 -7.72 10.40 18.00
CA PRO A 56 -7.14 10.71 16.71
C PRO A 56 -6.25 9.61 16.16
N LEU A 57 -6.23 9.50 14.84
CA LEU A 57 -5.19 8.82 14.09
C LEU A 57 -4.05 9.84 13.85
N ASN A 58 -2.85 9.52 14.33
CA ASN A 58 -1.77 10.47 14.58
C ASN A 58 -0.88 10.77 13.37
N HIS A 59 -0.90 9.91 12.35
CA HIS A 59 -0.13 10.09 11.12
C HIS A 59 -1.02 10.20 9.88
N LEU A 60 -0.52 10.88 8.84
CA LEU A 60 -1.24 11.03 7.57
C LEU A 60 -1.66 9.69 6.94
N PHE A 61 -0.86 8.65 7.18
CA PHE A 61 -1.05 7.30 6.63
C PHE A 61 -1.81 6.36 7.58
N ASP A 62 -2.50 6.90 8.58
CA ASP A 62 -3.29 6.10 9.51
C ASP A 62 -4.80 6.18 9.25
N GLY A 63 -5.24 7.24 8.56
CA GLY A 63 -6.65 7.46 8.25
C GLY A 63 -7.24 6.29 7.45
N GLN A 64 -8.46 5.87 7.78
CA GLN A 64 -9.02 4.66 7.17
C GLN A 64 -9.32 4.86 5.68
N ALA A 65 -9.00 3.85 4.88
CA ALA A 65 -9.05 3.87 3.43
C ALA A 65 -10.43 4.21 2.88
N MET A 66 -10.46 5.21 2.01
CA MET A 66 -11.62 5.61 1.23
C MET A 66 -11.25 5.59 -0.25
N ILE A 67 -12.13 4.98 -1.05
CA ILE A 67 -12.06 5.06 -2.51
C ILE A 67 -12.99 6.17 -3.00
N HIS A 68 -12.51 6.90 -3.99
CA HIS A 68 -13.21 8.01 -4.63
C HIS A 68 -13.33 7.71 -6.12
N LYS A 69 -14.52 7.89 -6.70
CA LYS A 69 -14.78 7.78 -8.14
C LYS A 69 -15.31 9.10 -8.69
N PHE A 70 -14.68 9.59 -9.75
CA PHE A 70 -15.31 10.53 -10.68
C PHE A 70 -15.64 9.78 -11.96
N ASP A 71 -16.91 9.67 -12.32
CA ASP A 71 -17.35 9.00 -13.53
C ASP A 71 -17.71 10.03 -14.60
N LEU A 72 -17.12 9.92 -15.78
CA LEU A 72 -17.24 10.91 -16.85
C LEU A 72 -17.95 10.29 -18.04
N GLN A 73 -19.08 10.87 -18.41
CA GLN A 73 -19.86 10.41 -19.55
C GLN A 73 -20.64 11.55 -20.18
N ASN A 74 -20.56 11.68 -21.52
CA ASN A 74 -21.35 12.62 -22.31
C ASN A 74 -21.30 14.08 -21.80
N GLY A 75 -20.14 14.52 -21.32
CA GLY A 75 -19.93 15.86 -20.76
C GLY A 75 -20.41 16.05 -19.32
N GLY A 76 -21.09 15.05 -18.74
CA GLY A 76 -21.47 15.01 -17.33
C GLY A 76 -20.40 14.33 -16.47
N VAL A 77 -20.44 14.65 -15.18
CA VAL A 77 -19.57 14.03 -14.17
C VAL A 77 -20.40 13.67 -12.94
N THR A 78 -20.26 12.45 -12.44
CA THR A 78 -20.75 12.07 -11.10
C THR A 78 -19.56 11.82 -10.16
N TYR A 79 -19.81 11.97 -8.87
CA TYR A 79 -18.84 11.71 -7.82
C TYR A 79 -19.41 10.72 -6.81
N HIS A 80 -18.62 9.73 -6.41
CA HIS A 80 -19.00 8.74 -5.41
C HIS A 80 -17.81 8.41 -4.51
N ARG A 81 -18.07 8.03 -3.25
CA ARG A 81 -17.03 7.62 -2.31
C ARG A 81 -17.54 6.61 -1.30
N ARG A 82 -16.71 5.62 -0.99
CA ARG A 82 -17.00 4.53 -0.04
C ARG A 82 -15.75 4.25 0.78
N PHE A 83 -15.92 3.91 2.07
CA PHE A 83 -14.81 3.32 2.83
C PHE A 83 -14.54 1.89 2.35
N ILE A 84 -13.27 1.52 2.24
CA ILE A 84 -12.90 0.12 2.00
C ILE A 84 -13.17 -0.66 3.28
N ARG A 85 -13.90 -1.78 3.16
CA ARG A 85 -14.29 -2.63 4.29
C ARG A 85 -13.15 -3.58 4.69
N THR A 86 -12.00 -3.01 5.03
CA THR A 86 -10.81 -3.73 5.53
C THR A 86 -11.05 -4.24 6.96
N ASP A 87 -10.24 -5.18 7.44
CA ASP A 87 -10.31 -5.62 8.83
C ASP A 87 -10.01 -4.46 9.78
N ALA A 88 -9.06 -3.59 9.42
CA ALA A 88 -8.76 -2.37 10.17
C ALA A 88 -10.01 -1.48 10.33
N TYR A 89 -10.72 -1.19 9.24
CA TYR A 89 -11.90 -0.32 9.27
C TYR A 89 -13.08 -0.97 10.00
N VAL A 90 -13.42 -2.21 9.63
CA VAL A 90 -14.59 -2.90 10.19
C VAL A 90 -14.45 -3.06 11.69
N ARG A 91 -13.27 -3.46 12.18
CA ARG A 91 -13.02 -3.62 13.62
C ARG A 91 -12.96 -2.26 14.31
N ALA A 92 -12.34 -1.26 13.71
CA ALA A 92 -12.27 0.07 14.28
C ALA A 92 -13.65 0.68 14.53
N VAL A 93 -14.55 0.60 13.55
CA VAL A 93 -15.91 1.12 13.64
C VAL A 93 -16.77 0.26 14.59
N THR A 94 -16.64 -1.07 14.54
CA THR A 94 -17.43 -2.00 15.36
C THR A 94 -17.08 -1.90 16.84
N GLU A 95 -15.77 -1.82 17.15
CA GLU A 95 -15.27 -1.77 18.53
C GLU A 95 -15.08 -0.32 19.02
N ASN A 96 -15.35 0.67 18.17
CA ASN A 96 -15.23 2.10 18.44
C ASN A 96 -13.87 2.48 19.07
N ARG A 97 -12.78 1.91 18.55
CA ARG A 97 -11.38 2.15 18.98
C ARG A 97 -10.41 1.71 17.89
N VAL A 98 -9.14 2.14 17.95
CA VAL A 98 -8.11 1.58 17.04
C VAL A 98 -7.76 0.15 17.47
N VAL A 99 -8.09 -0.83 16.63
CA VAL A 99 -7.91 -2.26 16.93
C VAL A 99 -6.65 -2.84 16.27
N ILE A 100 -6.29 -2.36 15.08
CA ILE A 100 -5.08 -2.75 14.36
C ILE A 100 -4.12 -1.56 14.38
N THR A 101 -2.84 -1.82 14.67
CA THR A 101 -1.81 -0.78 14.66
C THR A 101 -1.61 -0.28 13.23
N GLU A 102 -1.74 1.02 13.04
CA GLU A 102 -1.47 1.71 11.78
C GLU A 102 -0.02 2.21 11.75
N PHE A 103 0.36 2.92 10.68
CA PHE A 103 1.73 3.38 10.46
C PHE A 103 2.32 4.15 11.65
N GLY A 104 1.58 5.13 12.17
CA GLY A 104 1.98 5.99 13.29
C GLY A 104 1.00 6.02 14.47
N THR A 105 0.02 5.10 14.50
CA THR A 105 -0.95 4.99 15.60
C THR A 105 -1.03 3.56 16.09
N ALA A 106 -0.69 3.35 17.37
CA ALA A 106 -0.74 2.03 17.98
C ALA A 106 -2.19 1.64 18.31
N ALA A 107 -2.51 0.36 18.13
CA ALA A 107 -3.76 -0.18 18.65
C ALA A 107 -3.77 -0.14 20.18
N TYR A 108 -4.93 0.21 20.75
CA TYR A 108 -5.10 0.21 22.20
C TYR A 108 -5.77 -1.09 22.66
N PRO A 109 -5.27 -1.75 23.72
CA PRO A 109 -5.89 -2.96 24.25
C PRO A 109 -7.31 -2.68 24.75
N ASP A 110 -8.22 -3.62 24.54
CA ASP A 110 -9.60 -3.54 25.04
C ASP A 110 -9.62 -3.32 26.57
N PRO A 111 -10.16 -2.19 27.07
CA PRO A 111 -10.21 -1.89 28.50
C PRO A 111 -11.11 -2.84 29.29
N CYS A 112 -12.04 -3.53 28.62
CA CYS A 112 -12.99 -4.47 29.22
C CYS A 112 -12.41 -5.89 29.36
N ARG A 113 -11.23 -6.16 28.79
CA ARG A 113 -10.56 -7.47 28.84
C ARG A 113 -9.65 -7.62 30.06
N ASN A 114 -9.98 -8.57 30.94
CA ASN A 114 -9.14 -8.98 32.07
C ASN A 114 -7.74 -9.42 31.62
N ILE A 115 -6.73 -9.24 32.50
CA ILE A 115 -5.30 -9.55 32.25
C ILE A 115 -5.09 -10.94 31.60
N PHE A 116 -5.85 -11.96 32.01
CA PHE A 116 -5.77 -13.31 31.44
C PHE A 116 -6.18 -13.39 29.96
N SER A 117 -7.21 -12.64 29.54
CA SER A 117 -7.65 -12.59 28.14
C SER A 117 -6.70 -11.75 27.25
N ARG A 118 -5.98 -10.79 27.85
CA ARG A 118 -4.88 -10.05 27.20
C ARG A 118 -3.70 -10.98 26.90
N PHE A 119 -3.40 -11.91 27.82
CA PHE A 119 -2.36 -12.92 27.64
C PHE A 119 -2.70 -13.91 26.50
N PHE A 120 -3.95 -14.35 26.36
CA PHE A 120 -4.35 -15.21 25.22
C PHE A 120 -4.36 -14.48 23.88
N THR A 121 -4.67 -13.17 23.86
CA THR A 121 -4.61 -12.36 22.63
C THR A 121 -3.16 -12.20 22.15
N TYR A 122 -2.20 -12.17 23.08
CA TYR A 122 -0.76 -12.11 22.79
C TYR A 122 -0.21 -13.33 22.03
N PHE A 123 -0.89 -14.49 22.09
CA PHE A 123 -0.51 -15.70 21.34
C PHE A 123 -1.14 -15.82 19.95
N ARG A 124 -2.07 -14.91 19.59
CA ARG A 124 -2.48 -14.76 18.19
C ARG A 124 -1.42 -13.88 17.52
N GLY A 125 -0.86 -14.37 16.42
CA GLY A 125 0.29 -13.73 15.75
C GLY A 125 0.09 -12.25 15.42
N ILE A 126 1.18 -11.61 15.01
CA ILE A 126 1.27 -10.19 14.63
C ILE A 126 0.16 -9.84 13.60
N GLU A 127 -0.76 -8.94 13.96
CA GLU A 127 -1.84 -8.46 13.07
C GLU A 127 -1.34 -7.27 12.23
N VAL A 128 -0.85 -7.54 11.02
CA VAL A 128 -0.41 -6.51 10.07
C VAL A 128 -1.61 -5.75 9.50
N THR A 129 -1.50 -4.42 9.37
CA THR A 129 -2.58 -3.59 8.81
C THR A 129 -2.90 -3.94 7.35
N ASP A 130 -4.18 -3.93 7.02
CA ASP A 130 -4.74 -4.03 5.69
C ASP A 130 -5.43 -2.74 5.26
N ASN A 131 -5.15 -1.60 5.93
CA ASN A 131 -5.65 -0.28 5.58
C ASN A 131 -5.10 0.20 4.21
N CYS A 132 -5.76 -0.24 3.14
CA CYS A 132 -5.37 -0.06 1.74
C CYS A 132 -5.66 1.34 1.19
N MET A 133 -5.10 2.37 1.81
CA MET A 133 -5.43 3.78 1.54
C MET A 133 -4.54 4.48 0.50
N VAL A 134 -3.50 3.82 -0.02
CA VAL A 134 -2.41 4.49 -0.73
C VAL A 134 -2.69 4.59 -2.23
N ASN A 135 -3.05 3.47 -2.87
CA ASN A 135 -3.24 3.43 -4.31
C ASN A 135 -4.24 2.34 -4.73
N ILE A 136 -4.64 2.34 -6.00
CA ILE A 136 -5.43 1.30 -6.65
C ILE A 136 -4.81 0.99 -8.02
N TYR A 137 -4.69 -0.28 -8.37
CA TYR A 137 -4.17 -0.69 -9.68
C TYR A 137 -4.83 -1.98 -10.20
N PRO A 138 -4.86 -2.18 -11.53
CA PRO A 138 -5.43 -3.38 -12.13
C PRO A 138 -4.46 -4.57 -12.12
N VAL A 139 -5.00 -5.78 -11.96
CA VAL A 139 -4.32 -7.06 -12.21
C VAL A 139 -5.29 -7.94 -12.98
N GLY A 140 -4.99 -8.21 -14.25
CA GLY A 140 -5.97 -8.84 -15.13
C GLY A 140 -7.20 -7.94 -15.30
N GLU A 141 -8.39 -8.50 -15.01
CA GLU A 141 -9.67 -7.78 -15.06
C GLU A 141 -10.06 -7.15 -13.71
N ASP A 142 -9.30 -7.44 -12.65
CA ASP A 142 -9.62 -7.04 -11.29
C ASP A 142 -8.87 -5.77 -10.85
N PHE A 143 -9.43 -5.07 -9.87
CA PHE A 143 -8.84 -3.88 -9.26
C PHE A 143 -8.52 -4.12 -7.79
N TYR A 144 -7.32 -3.71 -7.38
CA TYR A 144 -6.85 -3.89 -6.01
C TYR A 144 -6.48 -2.55 -5.39
N ALA A 145 -7.16 -2.18 -4.31
CA ALA A 145 -6.72 -1.15 -3.39
C ALA A 145 -5.53 -1.67 -2.56
N VAL A 146 -4.52 -0.83 -2.34
CA VAL A 146 -3.26 -1.25 -1.72
C VAL A 146 -2.73 -0.25 -0.70
N THR A 147 -1.94 -0.79 0.22
CA THR A 147 -0.98 -0.09 1.07
C THR A 147 0.41 -0.68 0.83
N GLU A 148 1.32 -0.63 1.80
CA GLU A 148 2.68 -1.15 1.67
C GLU A 148 2.95 -2.41 2.49
N THR A 149 1.90 -3.17 2.80
CA THR A 149 1.98 -4.47 3.50
C THR A 149 1.81 -5.64 2.52
N ASN A 150 1.66 -6.85 3.03
CA ASN A 150 1.33 -8.04 2.24
C ASN A 150 -0.17 -8.14 1.92
N PHE A 151 -1.02 -7.32 2.54
CA PHE A 151 -2.45 -7.35 2.30
C PHE A 151 -2.85 -6.33 1.23
N ILE A 152 -3.58 -6.80 0.23
CA ILE A 152 -4.25 -5.98 -0.78
C ILE A 152 -5.74 -6.30 -0.76
N THR A 153 -6.58 -5.37 -1.21
CA THR A 153 -8.04 -5.52 -1.16
C THR A 153 -8.63 -5.40 -2.56
N LYS A 154 -9.22 -6.49 -3.06
CA LYS A 154 -9.99 -6.51 -4.30
C LYS A 154 -11.25 -5.66 -4.13
N VAL A 155 -11.49 -4.77 -5.08
CA VAL A 155 -12.62 -3.84 -5.09
C VAL A 155 -13.33 -3.88 -6.43
N ASP A 156 -14.63 -3.63 -6.42
CA ASP A 156 -15.40 -3.40 -7.63
C ASP A 156 -15.21 -1.93 -8.07
N PRO A 157 -14.66 -1.68 -9.28
CA PRO A 157 -14.40 -0.32 -9.76
C PRO A 157 -15.66 0.48 -10.11
N ASP A 158 -16.80 -0.18 -10.30
CA ASP A 158 -18.07 0.45 -10.66
C ASP A 158 -18.89 0.82 -9.43
N SER A 159 -19.08 -0.14 -8.52
CA SER A 159 -19.88 0.02 -7.29
C SER A 159 -19.09 0.54 -6.10
N LEU A 160 -17.75 0.45 -6.15
CA LEU A 160 -16.83 0.74 -5.05
C LEU A 160 -16.97 -0.21 -3.85
N GLU A 161 -17.61 -1.37 -4.06
CA GLU A 161 -17.73 -2.40 -3.03
C GLU A 161 -16.39 -3.11 -2.78
N THR A 162 -16.19 -3.50 -1.53
CA THR A 162 -15.05 -4.32 -1.12
C THR A 162 -15.40 -5.78 -1.33
N LEU A 163 -14.57 -6.49 -2.09
CA LEU A 163 -14.86 -7.87 -2.51
C LEU A 163 -14.06 -8.88 -1.68
N GLU A 164 -12.73 -8.75 -1.67
CA GLU A 164 -11.86 -9.77 -1.08
C GLU A 164 -10.58 -9.16 -0.49
N LYS A 165 -10.16 -9.68 0.67
CA LYS A 165 -8.81 -9.46 1.20
C LYS A 165 -7.86 -10.54 0.71
N VAL A 166 -6.78 -10.14 0.05
CA VAL A 166 -5.76 -11.04 -0.47
C VAL A 166 -4.47 -10.91 0.33
N ASP A 167 -3.90 -12.05 0.69
CA ASP A 167 -2.59 -12.15 1.34
C ASP A 167 -1.52 -12.56 0.33
N LEU A 168 -0.67 -11.61 -0.07
CA LEU A 168 0.39 -11.84 -1.05
C LEU A 168 1.43 -12.86 -0.59
N CYS A 169 1.60 -13.08 0.72
CA CYS A 169 2.53 -14.08 1.26
C CYS A 169 2.14 -15.51 0.89
N LYS A 170 0.88 -15.75 0.49
CA LYS A 170 0.42 -17.07 0.00
C LYS A 170 0.95 -17.39 -1.41
N TYR A 171 1.33 -16.38 -2.17
CA TYR A 171 1.73 -16.50 -3.58
C TYR A 171 3.21 -16.16 -3.79
N LEU A 172 3.75 -15.24 -3.00
CA LEU A 172 5.08 -14.65 -3.19
C LEU A 172 5.88 -14.69 -1.89
N SER A 173 7.20 -14.90 -2.01
CA SER A 173 8.13 -14.78 -0.89
C SER A 173 8.49 -13.31 -0.65
N VAL A 174 7.56 -12.56 -0.05
CA VAL A 174 7.70 -11.15 0.33
C VAL A 174 7.06 -10.92 1.69
N ASN A 175 7.53 -9.91 2.42
CA ASN A 175 6.92 -9.45 3.67
C ASN A 175 5.86 -8.35 3.42
N GLY A 176 5.93 -7.71 2.26
CA GLY A 176 5.07 -6.64 1.79
C GLY A 176 5.62 -6.11 0.47
N VAL A 177 4.79 -5.41 -0.30
CA VAL A 177 5.16 -4.80 -1.59
C VAL A 177 4.82 -3.33 -1.60
N THR A 178 5.37 -2.56 -2.55
CA THR A 178 5.01 -1.14 -2.67
C THR A 178 3.60 -0.93 -3.18
N ALA A 179 3.04 0.25 -2.95
CA ALA A 179 1.80 0.70 -3.57
C ALA A 179 1.97 1.17 -5.04
N HIS A 180 3.17 1.06 -5.60
CA HIS A 180 3.56 1.63 -6.90
C HIS A 180 4.15 0.56 -7.84
N PRO A 181 3.35 -0.42 -8.26
CA PRO A 181 3.80 -1.35 -9.27
C PRO A 181 3.98 -0.66 -10.63
N HIS A 182 4.76 -1.29 -11.49
CA HIS A 182 4.81 -0.97 -12.92
C HIS A 182 4.04 -2.01 -13.71
N THR A 183 3.44 -1.58 -14.82
CA THR A 183 2.66 -2.46 -15.70
C THR A 183 3.20 -2.37 -17.13
N ASP A 184 3.48 -3.52 -17.76
CA ASP A 184 3.79 -3.59 -19.19
C ASP A 184 2.52 -3.43 -20.04
N PRO A 185 2.63 -3.07 -21.33
CA PRO A 185 1.46 -2.92 -22.21
C PRO A 185 0.58 -4.17 -22.36
N ASP A 186 1.13 -5.36 -22.09
CA ASP A 186 0.37 -6.62 -22.13
C ASP A 186 -0.45 -6.90 -20.87
N GLY A 187 -0.32 -6.05 -19.83
CA GLY A 187 -0.97 -6.23 -18.53
C GLY A 187 -0.12 -6.94 -17.49
N THR A 188 1.13 -7.32 -17.80
CA THR A 188 2.06 -7.86 -16.79
C THR A 188 2.36 -6.82 -15.73
N VAL A 189 2.22 -7.17 -14.46
CA VAL A 189 2.50 -6.28 -13.32
C VAL A 189 3.83 -6.67 -12.66
N TYR A 190 4.68 -5.69 -12.39
CA TYR A 190 5.92 -5.82 -11.62
C TYR A 190 5.87 -4.97 -10.36
N ASN A 191 6.34 -5.52 -9.25
CA ASN A 191 6.45 -4.79 -7.99
C ASN A 191 7.73 -5.16 -7.25
N ILE A 192 8.10 -4.40 -6.22
CA ILE A 192 9.24 -4.67 -5.36
C ILE A 192 8.76 -4.83 -3.91
N GLY A 193 9.36 -5.75 -3.18
CA GLY A 193 9.02 -6.00 -1.79
C GLY A 193 10.20 -6.51 -0.96
N ASN A 194 10.20 -6.19 0.33
CA ASN A 194 11.17 -6.73 1.28
C ASN A 194 10.96 -8.24 1.44
N CYS A 195 12.02 -9.02 1.58
CA CYS A 195 11.94 -10.46 1.83
C CYS A 195 13.10 -10.95 2.72
N PHE A 196 12.98 -12.17 3.22
CA PHE A 196 14.12 -12.89 3.79
C PHE A 196 14.99 -13.47 2.67
N GLY A 197 16.22 -12.98 2.55
CA GLY A 197 17.26 -13.50 1.68
C GLY A 197 18.00 -14.69 2.30
N LYS A 198 19.02 -15.18 1.58
CA LYS A 198 19.87 -16.29 2.04
C LYS A 198 20.67 -15.91 3.29
N ASN A 199 21.07 -16.90 4.09
CA ASN A 199 21.93 -16.73 5.27
C ASN A 199 21.38 -15.77 6.34
N MET A 200 20.07 -15.74 6.57
CA MET A 200 19.43 -14.83 7.54
C MET A 200 19.79 -13.36 7.26
N SER A 201 19.71 -12.96 5.99
CA SER A 201 19.81 -11.57 5.55
C SER A 201 18.47 -11.09 5.01
N LEU A 202 18.24 -9.78 5.03
CA LEU A 202 17.11 -9.18 4.33
C LEU A 202 17.54 -8.79 2.91
N ALA A 203 16.59 -8.88 2.00
CA ALA A 203 16.76 -8.60 0.58
C ALA A 203 15.49 -7.97 0.01
N TYR A 204 15.53 -7.61 -1.28
CA TYR A 204 14.37 -7.08 -2.00
C TYR A 204 14.07 -8.00 -3.19
N ASN A 205 12.85 -8.53 -3.27
CA ASN A 205 12.41 -9.30 -4.42
C ASN A 205 11.65 -8.38 -5.38
N ILE A 206 12.05 -8.39 -6.65
CA ILE A 206 11.19 -7.97 -7.75
C ILE A 206 10.25 -9.14 -8.06
N VAL A 207 8.96 -8.87 -8.00
CA VAL A 207 7.90 -9.84 -8.28
C VAL A 207 7.23 -9.51 -9.60
N LYS A 208 6.71 -10.54 -10.26
CA LYS A 208 5.95 -10.47 -11.51
C LYS A 208 4.62 -11.18 -11.34
N ILE A 209 3.54 -10.53 -11.76
CA ILE A 209 2.21 -11.12 -11.92
C ILE A 209 1.91 -11.09 -13.42
N PRO A 210 1.69 -12.25 -14.07
CA PRO A 210 1.39 -12.30 -15.51
C PRO A 210 0.02 -11.65 -15.81
N PRO A 211 -0.25 -11.32 -17.09
CA PRO A 211 -1.58 -10.87 -17.48
C PRO A 211 -2.59 -12.02 -17.36
N ALA A 212 -3.89 -11.68 -17.30
CA ALA A 212 -4.95 -12.67 -17.40
C ALA A 212 -4.91 -13.39 -18.76
N GLN A 213 -5.13 -14.70 -18.75
CA GLN A 213 -5.20 -15.53 -19.94
C GLN A 213 -6.47 -16.37 -19.90
N GLU A 214 -7.17 -16.45 -21.03
CA GLU A 214 -8.43 -17.18 -21.14
C GLU A 214 -8.24 -18.67 -20.81
N GLY A 215 -9.08 -19.21 -19.91
CA GLY A 215 -9.00 -20.61 -19.48
C GLY A 215 -7.86 -20.91 -18.51
N GLU A 216 -7.06 -19.91 -18.13
CA GLU A 216 -6.10 -20.02 -17.06
C GLU A 216 -6.68 -19.48 -15.74
N GLY A 217 -6.21 -19.99 -14.60
CA GLY A 217 -6.64 -19.52 -13.27
C GLY A 217 -6.23 -18.08 -12.98
N GLU A 218 -6.56 -17.61 -11.78
CA GLU A 218 -6.29 -16.24 -11.30
C GLU A 218 -4.83 -15.82 -11.52
N PRO A 219 -4.54 -14.63 -12.10
CA PRO A 219 -3.17 -14.20 -12.39
C PRO A 219 -2.24 -14.22 -11.17
N LEU A 220 -2.78 -13.93 -9.98
CA LEU A 220 -2.05 -13.96 -8.72
C LEU A 220 -1.48 -15.35 -8.38
N GLU A 221 -2.15 -16.43 -8.76
CA GLU A 221 -1.66 -17.81 -8.53
C GLU A 221 -0.37 -18.11 -9.31
N LYS A 222 -0.13 -17.35 -10.37
CA LYS A 222 1.04 -17.46 -11.24
C LYS A 222 2.12 -16.43 -10.94
N SER A 223 2.00 -15.74 -9.81
CA SER A 223 2.99 -14.77 -9.36
C SER A 223 4.34 -15.44 -9.11
N GLN A 224 5.43 -14.74 -9.47
CA GLN A 224 6.78 -15.26 -9.28
C GLN A 224 7.78 -14.17 -8.90
N VAL A 225 8.84 -14.56 -8.20
CA VAL A 225 10.02 -13.71 -7.97
C VAL A 225 10.92 -13.80 -9.21
N VAL A 226 11.23 -12.65 -9.83
CA VAL A 226 12.08 -12.61 -11.03
C VAL A 226 13.53 -12.24 -10.73
N VAL A 227 13.77 -11.40 -9.71
CA VAL A 227 15.10 -10.95 -9.30
C VAL A 227 15.10 -10.74 -7.79
N GLN A 228 16.21 -11.11 -7.13
CA GLN A 228 16.48 -10.74 -5.74
C GLN A 228 17.68 -9.79 -5.68
N LEU A 229 17.48 -8.63 -5.06
CA LEU A 229 18.46 -7.58 -4.86
C LEU A 229 18.97 -7.61 -3.41
N PRO A 230 20.29 -7.43 -3.17
CA PRO A 230 20.84 -7.45 -1.83
C PRO A 230 20.47 -6.19 -1.03
N SER A 231 20.35 -6.34 0.29
CA SER A 231 20.33 -5.21 1.22
C SER A 231 21.75 -4.80 1.61
N SER A 232 22.00 -3.50 1.73
CA SER A 232 23.27 -2.97 2.24
C SER A 232 23.51 -3.31 3.72
N GLU A 233 22.44 -3.57 4.49
CA GLU A 233 22.50 -4.00 5.87
C GLU A 233 21.72 -5.30 6.10
N ARG A 234 22.34 -6.26 6.78
CA ARG A 234 21.82 -7.62 6.95
C ARG A 234 20.43 -7.70 7.60
N LEU A 235 20.17 -6.87 8.61
CA LEU A 235 18.94 -6.90 9.42
C LEU A 235 18.14 -5.59 9.36
N LYS A 236 18.50 -4.70 8.43
CA LYS A 236 17.85 -3.40 8.26
C LYS A 236 17.65 -3.11 6.77
N PRO A 237 16.52 -3.56 6.18
CA PRO A 237 16.23 -3.19 4.81
C PRO A 237 15.91 -1.69 4.78
N SER A 238 16.18 -1.05 3.66
CA SER A 238 15.72 0.30 3.40
C SER A 238 14.21 0.31 3.20
N TYR A 239 13.61 1.44 3.53
CA TYR A 239 12.29 1.77 3.06
C TYR A 239 12.29 1.86 1.53
N VAL A 240 11.31 1.22 0.89
CA VAL A 240 11.11 1.27 -0.55
C VAL A 240 9.67 1.67 -0.83
N HIS A 241 9.50 2.82 -1.47
CA HIS A 241 8.18 3.33 -1.87
C HIS A 241 7.87 3.03 -3.33
N SER A 242 8.89 2.97 -4.18
CA SER A 242 8.76 2.67 -5.60
C SER A 242 10.11 2.27 -6.19
N PHE A 243 10.13 1.86 -7.46
CA PHE A 243 11.32 1.51 -8.22
C PHE A 243 11.19 2.00 -9.66
N GLY A 244 12.29 1.99 -10.40
CA GLY A 244 12.32 2.29 -11.84
C GLY A 244 12.22 1.02 -12.68
N MET A 245 11.50 1.09 -13.79
CA MET A 245 11.45 0.02 -14.79
C MET A 245 11.62 0.63 -16.19
N THR A 246 12.41 -0.04 -17.00
CA THR A 246 12.51 0.20 -18.45
C THR A 246 12.14 -1.09 -19.18
N GLU A 247 12.17 -1.06 -20.52
CA GLU A 247 11.98 -2.26 -21.33
C GLU A 247 12.93 -3.40 -20.92
N ASN A 248 14.16 -3.09 -20.51
CA ASN A 248 15.22 -4.09 -20.32
C ASN A 248 15.77 -4.17 -18.89
N HIS A 249 15.47 -3.20 -18.02
CA HIS A 249 16.09 -3.10 -16.70
C HIS A 249 15.13 -2.70 -15.61
N PHE A 250 15.38 -3.22 -14.41
CA PHE A 250 14.89 -2.70 -13.15
C PHE A 250 15.96 -1.84 -12.48
N VAL A 251 15.54 -0.71 -11.91
CA VAL A 251 16.40 0.22 -11.15
C VAL A 251 15.82 0.36 -9.76
N PHE A 252 16.56 -0.05 -8.74
CA PHE A 252 16.18 0.13 -7.34
C PHE A 252 17.15 1.10 -6.65
N VAL A 253 16.56 2.09 -5.96
CA VAL A 253 17.31 3.10 -5.22
C VAL A 253 17.22 2.78 -3.73
N GLU A 254 18.29 2.23 -3.17
CA GLU A 254 18.38 1.91 -1.75
C GLU A 254 18.79 3.15 -0.96
N GLN A 255 17.80 3.75 -0.30
CA GLN A 255 17.92 4.99 0.46
C GLN A 255 18.49 4.74 1.88
N PRO A 256 19.05 5.76 2.56
CA PRO A 256 19.57 5.60 3.91
C PRO A 256 18.48 5.46 5.00
N VAL A 257 17.20 5.56 4.64
CA VAL A 257 16.08 5.35 5.57
C VAL A 257 15.87 3.85 5.75
N LYS A 258 16.17 3.33 6.93
CA LYS A 258 16.23 1.91 7.29
C LYS A 258 15.10 1.51 8.23
N ILE A 259 14.60 0.29 8.07
CA ILE A 259 13.64 -0.34 8.97
C ILE A 259 14.40 -1.27 9.92
N ASN A 260 14.41 -0.95 11.21
CA ASN A 260 15.10 -1.75 12.21
C ASN A 260 14.24 -2.96 12.61
N LEU A 261 14.53 -4.13 12.03
CA LEU A 261 13.75 -5.35 12.28
C LEU A 261 13.77 -5.79 13.75
N LEU A 262 14.85 -5.51 14.48
CA LEU A 262 14.92 -5.85 15.92
C LEU A 262 13.95 -4.99 16.73
N LYS A 263 13.82 -3.69 16.41
CA LYS A 263 12.78 -2.84 17.00
C LYS A 263 11.40 -3.35 16.62
N PHE A 264 11.19 -3.68 15.34
CA PHE A 264 9.91 -4.23 14.87
C PHE A 264 9.51 -5.49 15.65
N LEU A 265 10.39 -6.48 15.78
CA LEU A 265 10.07 -7.72 16.49
C LEU A 265 9.94 -7.53 18.01
N SER A 266 10.79 -6.71 18.63
CA SER A 266 10.80 -6.53 20.10
C SER A 266 9.70 -5.61 20.61
N ALA A 267 9.29 -4.63 19.81
CA ALA A 267 8.31 -3.66 20.24
C ALA A 267 6.92 -4.29 20.33
N TRP A 268 6.56 -5.17 19.39
CA TRP A 268 5.32 -5.95 19.41
C TRP A 268 5.14 -6.81 20.67
N SER A 269 6.23 -7.17 21.34
CA SER A 269 6.20 -7.99 22.55
C SER A 269 6.00 -7.21 23.86
N PHE A 270 6.36 -5.92 23.92
CA PHE A 270 6.45 -5.21 25.22
C PHE A 270 6.04 -3.74 25.20
N ARG A 271 5.81 -3.11 24.03
CA ARG A 271 5.53 -1.68 23.91
C ARG A 271 4.47 -1.44 22.83
N GLY A 272 3.54 -0.51 23.07
CA GLY A 272 2.58 -0.06 22.04
C GLY A 272 3.27 0.78 20.95
N ALA A 273 4.21 0.17 20.23
CA ALA A 273 4.94 0.81 19.15
C ALA A 273 4.22 0.67 17.82
N THR A 274 4.62 1.54 16.89
CA THR A 274 4.07 1.68 15.55
C THR A 274 5.12 1.31 14.51
N TYR A 275 4.75 1.28 13.24
CA TYR A 275 5.72 1.08 12.16
C TYR A 275 6.75 2.22 12.15
N MET A 276 6.31 3.47 12.36
CA MET A 276 7.16 4.66 12.38
C MET A 276 8.32 4.56 13.39
N ASP A 277 8.10 3.97 14.56
CA ASP A 277 9.13 3.78 15.60
C ASP A 277 10.29 2.86 15.17
N CYS A 278 10.06 2.07 14.12
CA CYS A 278 11.05 1.14 13.58
C CYS A 278 11.97 1.80 12.56
N PHE A 279 11.67 3.01 12.08
CA PHE A 279 12.51 3.70 11.11
C PHE A 279 13.71 4.38 11.77
N GLU A 280 14.85 4.36 11.08
CA GLU A 280 16.06 5.11 11.44
C GLU A 280 16.84 5.51 10.19
N SER A 281 17.72 6.50 10.30
CA SER A 281 18.56 6.94 9.17
C SER A 281 20.00 6.48 9.35
N ASN A 282 20.55 5.79 8.35
CA ASN A 282 21.97 5.49 8.27
C ASN A 282 22.73 6.71 7.70
N GLN A 283 23.46 7.42 8.56
CA GLN A 283 24.10 8.69 8.23
C GLN A 283 25.34 8.58 7.31
N SER A 284 25.94 7.40 7.19
CA SER A 284 27.19 7.21 6.43
C SER A 284 27.03 6.43 5.13
N MET A 285 25.90 5.78 4.88
CA MET A 285 25.68 4.92 3.71
C MET A 285 25.55 5.69 2.38
N GLY A 286 25.04 6.91 2.41
CA GLY A 286 24.58 7.61 1.21
C GLY A 286 23.39 6.90 0.56
N THR A 287 23.37 6.83 -0.77
CA THR A 287 22.31 6.15 -1.55
C THR A 287 22.95 5.14 -2.50
N TRP A 288 22.47 3.89 -2.48
CA TRP A 288 22.97 2.84 -3.36
C TRP A 288 22.01 2.63 -4.52
N PHE A 289 22.55 2.46 -5.72
CA PHE A 289 21.76 2.20 -6.93
C PHE A 289 21.99 0.77 -7.38
N HIS A 290 20.91 0.01 -7.48
CA HIS A 290 20.90 -1.37 -7.93
C HIS A 290 20.29 -1.43 -9.33
N LEU A 291 20.95 -2.14 -10.23
CA LEU A 291 20.49 -2.36 -11.60
C LEU A 291 20.39 -3.86 -11.85
N ALA A 292 19.25 -4.31 -12.39
CA ALA A 292 19.07 -5.70 -12.79
C ALA A 292 18.46 -5.79 -14.19
N SER A 293 18.89 -6.78 -14.97
CA SER A 293 18.24 -7.12 -16.24
C SER A 293 16.85 -7.69 -15.98
N LYS A 294 15.86 -7.28 -16.78
CA LYS A 294 14.51 -7.84 -16.78
C LYS A 294 14.47 -9.24 -17.38
N ASP A 295 15.41 -9.55 -18.28
CA ASP A 295 15.69 -10.89 -18.80
C ASP A 295 17.13 -11.30 -18.46
N PRO A 296 17.33 -12.02 -17.33
CA PRO A 296 18.66 -12.50 -16.94
C PRO A 296 19.23 -13.54 -17.91
N ALA A 297 18.38 -14.30 -18.61
CA ALA A 297 18.82 -15.34 -19.53
C ALA A 297 19.42 -14.73 -20.81
N GLY A 298 18.81 -13.67 -21.34
CA GLY A 298 19.32 -12.91 -22.49
C GLY A 298 20.64 -12.17 -22.23
N TYR A 299 20.98 -11.87 -20.97
CA TYR A 299 22.27 -11.25 -20.62
C TYR A 299 23.44 -12.26 -20.67
N MET A 300 23.21 -13.50 -20.22
CA MET A 300 24.24 -14.55 -20.25
C MET A 300 24.53 -15.09 -21.66
N SER A 301 23.59 -14.95 -22.60
CA SER A 301 23.81 -15.34 -24.00
C SER A 301 24.65 -14.30 -24.76
N LYS A 302 24.43 -13.00 -24.53
CA LYS A 302 25.18 -11.91 -25.21
C LYS A 302 26.62 -11.71 -24.73
N THR A 303 27.01 -12.29 -23.60
CA THR A 303 28.39 -12.22 -23.06
C THR A 303 29.26 -13.41 -23.48
N ARG A 304 28.75 -14.29 -24.34
CA ARG A 304 29.48 -15.47 -24.87
C ARG A 304 29.88 -15.36 -26.34
N ASP A 305 29.64 -14.22 -26.98
CA ASP A 305 30.14 -13.86 -28.31
C ASP A 305 31.20 -12.74 -28.19
#